data_AF-A0A819ZQE3-F1
#
_entry.id   AF-A0A819ZQE3-F1
#
_cell.length_a   1.000
_cell.length_b   1.000
_cell.length_c   1.000
_cell.angle_alpha   90.00
_cell.angle_beta   90.00
_cell.angle_gamma   90.00
#
_symmetry.space_group_name_H-M   'P 1'
#
loop_
_entity.id
_entity.type
_entity.pdbx_description
1 polymer ?
#
loop_
_entity_poly.entity_id
_entity_poly.type
_entity_poly.pdbx_seq_one_letter_code
_entity_poly.pdbx_strand_id
1 'polypeptide(L)'
;ALGVNETVKIGVAGDSAGGMISASLSHLLKGIDFQILIYAALDILGEMPSYKEFTKPMYFLTPEFMKWFTTHAFHNLDEVKDPRVSVLLNRTFKDFMSENKP
;
A
#
# COMPACT_ATOMS: atom_id res chain seq x y z
N ALA A 1 18.46 -3.41 22.40
CA ALA A 1 17.91 -2.36 21.51
C ALA A 1 18.27 -2.71 20.06
N LEU A 2 17.39 -2.41 19.09
CA LEU A 2 17.51 -2.82 17.67
C LEU A 2 18.60 -2.07 16.87
N GLY A 3 19.50 -1.34 17.52
CA GLY A 3 20.51 -0.51 16.83
C GLY A 3 19.94 0.77 16.19
N VAL A 4 18.76 1.21 16.63
CA VAL A 4 18.02 2.39 16.14
C VAL A 4 18.02 3.47 17.22
N ASN A 5 18.16 4.74 16.85
CA ASN A 5 18.08 5.91 17.75
C ASN A 5 17.24 7.03 17.11
N GLU A 6 17.12 8.19 17.76
CA GLU A 6 16.25 9.29 17.29
C GLU A 6 16.77 10.05 16.05
N THR A 7 18.02 9.82 15.63
CA THR A 7 18.63 10.53 14.49
C THR A 7 18.75 9.68 13.24
N VAL A 8 18.48 8.37 13.32
CA VAL A 8 18.51 7.50 12.13
C VAL A 8 17.31 7.75 11.24
N LYS A 9 17.52 7.60 9.94
CA LYS A 9 16.43 7.66 8.95
C LYS A 9 15.61 6.39 9.01
N ILE A 10 14.29 6.54 9.13
CA ILE A 10 13.35 5.42 9.21
C ILE A 10 12.60 5.32 7.90
N GLY A 11 12.66 4.15 7.26
CA GLY A 11 11.91 3.87 6.05
C GLY A 11 10.97 2.69 6.22
N VAL A 12 9.92 2.66 5.41
CA VAL A 12 9.03 1.51 5.23
C VAL A 12 9.18 0.95 3.83
N ALA A 13 9.09 -0.36 3.69
CA ALA A 13 9.22 -1.01 2.40
C ALA A 13 8.31 -2.24 2.36
N GLY A 14 7.76 -2.50 1.19
CA GLY A 14 6.97 -3.70 0.99
C GLY A 14 6.56 -3.92 -0.45
N ASP A 15 6.19 -5.15 -0.72
CA ASP A 15 5.74 -5.63 -2.01
C ASP A 15 4.25 -6.00 -1.98
N SER A 16 3.53 -5.83 -3.09
CA SER A 16 2.10 -6.20 -3.19
C SER A 16 1.26 -5.62 -2.02
N ALA A 17 0.69 -6.47 -1.15
CA ALA A 17 -0.04 -6.06 0.06
C ALA A 17 0.87 -5.46 1.14
N GLY A 18 2.14 -5.85 1.24
CA GLY A 18 3.13 -5.16 2.07
C GLY A 18 3.42 -3.75 1.57
N GLY A 19 3.36 -3.54 0.25
CA GLY A 19 3.45 -2.22 -0.37
C GLY A 19 2.24 -1.35 -0.03
N MET A 20 1.02 -1.92 -0.05
CA MET A 20 -0.20 -1.28 0.45
C MET A 20 -0.04 -0.80 1.90
N ILE A 21 0.42 -1.69 2.80
CA ILE A 21 0.66 -1.36 4.21
C ILE A 21 1.71 -0.26 4.33
N SER A 22 2.82 -0.36 3.61
CA SER A 22 3.90 0.64 3.64
C SER A 22 3.39 2.02 3.22
N ALA A 23 2.66 2.11 2.11
CA ALA A 23 2.07 3.37 1.64
C ALA A 23 1.05 3.93 2.64
N SER A 24 0.23 3.07 3.23
CA SER A 24 -0.74 3.44 4.28
C SER A 24 -0.05 4.01 5.52
N LEU A 25 1.02 3.36 6.00
CA LEU A 25 1.82 3.85 7.13
C LEU A 25 2.45 5.21 6.85
N SER A 26 2.92 5.45 5.62
CA SER A 26 3.46 6.76 5.22
C SER A 26 2.42 7.90 5.27
N HIS A 27 1.12 7.60 5.18
CA HIS A 27 0.06 8.58 5.41
C HIS A 27 -0.33 8.72 6.89
N LEU A 28 -0.30 7.63 7.64
CA LEU A 28 -0.79 7.58 9.02
C LEU A 28 0.24 8.04 10.06
N LEU A 29 1.52 7.87 9.77
CA LEU A 29 2.61 8.11 10.71
C LEU A 29 3.47 9.30 10.28
N LYS A 30 3.91 10.08 11.26
CA LYS A 30 4.98 11.06 11.08
C LYS A 30 6.33 10.40 11.28
N GLY A 31 7.38 10.94 10.67
CA GLY A 31 8.76 10.47 10.85
C GLY A 31 9.13 9.26 9.97
N ILE A 32 8.33 8.94 8.96
CA ILE A 32 8.75 8.07 7.86
C ILE A 32 9.54 8.94 6.87
N ASP A 33 10.85 8.71 6.77
CA ASP A 33 11.75 9.48 5.91
C ASP A 33 11.70 9.02 4.45
N PHE A 34 11.37 7.74 4.21
CA PHE A 34 11.24 7.21 2.85
C PHE A 34 10.33 5.98 2.80
N GLN A 35 9.80 5.70 1.61
CA GLN A 35 9.02 4.50 1.32
C GLN A 35 9.54 3.81 0.06
N ILE A 36 9.58 2.48 0.06
CA ILE A 36 9.89 1.66 -1.13
C ILE A 36 8.69 0.76 -1.42
N LEU A 37 8.04 1.02 -2.56
CA LEU A 37 6.83 0.33 -2.98
C LEU A 37 7.12 -0.56 -4.19
N ILE A 38 7.00 -1.87 -4.03
CA ILE A 38 7.30 -2.85 -5.08
C ILE A 38 5.98 -3.47 -5.55
N TYR A 39 5.55 -3.18 -6.79
CA TYR A 39 4.24 -3.63 -7.35
C TYR A 39 3.06 -3.50 -6.37
N ALA A 40 3.01 -2.40 -5.61
CA ALA A 40 2.09 -2.24 -4.49
C ALA A 40 0.60 -2.20 -4.90
N ALA A 41 -0.24 -2.83 -4.08
CA ALA A 41 -1.69 -2.80 -4.24
C ALA A 41 -2.27 -1.50 -3.65
N LEU A 42 -2.23 -0.40 -4.41
CA LEU A 42 -2.65 0.94 -3.94
C LEU A 42 -4.14 1.24 -4.16
N ASP A 43 -4.81 0.42 -4.95
CA ASP A 43 -6.25 0.45 -5.20
C ASP A 43 -6.74 -1.00 -5.44
N ILE A 44 -7.54 -1.49 -4.49
CA ILE A 44 -8.06 -2.86 -4.49
C ILE A 44 -9.51 -2.91 -5.01
N LEU A 45 -10.09 -1.77 -5.42
CA LEU A 45 -11.40 -1.74 -6.08
C LEU A 45 -11.37 -2.47 -7.44
N GLY A 46 -10.18 -2.60 -8.04
CA GLY A 46 -9.96 -3.46 -9.21
C GLY A 46 -10.54 -2.93 -10.52
N GLU A 47 -10.81 -1.62 -10.60
CA GLU A 47 -11.41 -1.00 -11.79
C GLU A 47 -10.41 -0.64 -12.89
N MET A 48 -9.11 -0.69 -12.58
CA MET A 48 -8.03 -0.34 -13.52
C MET A 48 -8.00 -1.33 -14.71
N PRO A 49 -7.70 -0.85 -15.94
CA PRO A 49 -7.68 -1.71 -17.13
C PRO A 49 -6.81 -2.97 -17.01
N SER A 50 -5.69 -2.88 -16.28
CA SER A 50 -4.77 -4.00 -16.05
C SER A 50 -5.42 -5.21 -15.36
N TYR A 51 -6.41 -4.99 -14.48
CA TYR A 51 -7.16 -6.09 -13.82
C TYR A 51 -7.98 -6.91 -14.81
N LYS A 52 -8.41 -6.30 -15.92
CA LYS A 52 -9.18 -6.98 -16.99
C LYS A 52 -8.27 -7.61 -18.05
N GLU A 53 -7.10 -7.03 -18.27
CA GLU A 53 -6.14 -7.46 -19.28
C GLU A 53 -5.31 -8.67 -18.84
N PHE A 54 -4.77 -8.66 -17.62
CA PHE A 54 -3.81 -9.65 -17.14
C PHE A 54 -4.46 -10.77 -16.32
N THR A 55 -5.42 -11.48 -16.92
CA THR A 55 -6.23 -12.48 -16.21
C THR A 55 -5.75 -13.92 -16.37
N LYS A 56 -4.83 -14.17 -17.31
CA LYS A 56 -4.38 -15.51 -17.67
C LYS A 56 -3.48 -16.12 -16.57
N PRO A 57 -3.50 -17.46 -16.36
CA PRO A 57 -2.67 -18.13 -15.36
C PRO A 57 -1.16 -17.86 -15.46
N MET A 58 -0.65 -17.56 -16.66
CA MET A 58 0.77 -17.23 -16.87
C MET A 58 1.23 -15.93 -16.18
N TYR A 59 0.30 -15.09 -15.74
CA TYR A 59 0.60 -13.85 -15.01
C TYR A 59 0.68 -14.04 -13.48
N PHE A 60 0.59 -15.29 -12.99
CA PHE A 60 0.62 -15.72 -11.58
C PHE A 60 -0.55 -15.21 -10.73
N LEU A 61 -0.78 -13.89 -10.69
CA LEU A 61 -1.86 -13.26 -9.93
C LEU A 61 -3.12 -13.21 -10.79
N THR A 62 -4.00 -14.20 -10.64
CA THR A 62 -5.26 -14.30 -11.38
C THR A 62 -6.41 -13.59 -10.64
N PRO A 63 -7.54 -13.32 -11.33
CA PRO A 63 -8.74 -12.79 -10.68
C PRO A 63 -9.27 -13.68 -9.56
N GLU A 64 -9.15 -15.02 -9.67
CA GLU A 64 -9.54 -15.93 -8.58
C GLU A 64 -8.66 -15.75 -7.35
N PHE A 65 -7.34 -15.60 -7.52
CA PHE A 65 -6.44 -15.34 -6.41
C PHE A 65 -6.68 -13.97 -5.79
N MET A 66 -6.89 -12.93 -6.61
CA MET A 66 -7.26 -11.60 -6.09
C MET A 66 -8.53 -11.66 -5.25
N LYS A 67 -9.58 -12.32 -5.75
CA LYS A 67 -10.81 -12.52 -4.99
C LYS A 67 -10.57 -13.29 -3.70
N TRP A 68 -9.76 -14.34 -3.74
CA TRP A 68 -9.43 -15.14 -2.56
C TRP A 68 -8.71 -14.28 -1.51
N PHE A 69 -7.66 -13.55 -1.89
CA PHE A 69 -6.93 -12.67 -0.95
C PHE A 69 -7.84 -11.61 -0.34
N THR A 70 -8.61 -10.88 -1.15
CA THR A 70 -9.51 -9.82 -0.65
C THR A 70 -10.56 -10.38 0.30
N THR A 71 -11.11 -11.57 0.04
CA THR A 71 -12.12 -12.20 0.90
C THR A 71 -11.57 -12.61 2.27
N HIS A 72 -10.28 -12.94 2.35
CA HIS A 72 -9.65 -13.38 3.60
C HIS A 72 -8.93 -12.25 4.34
N ALA A 73 -8.58 -11.16 3.64
CA ALA A 73 -7.90 -10.02 4.23
C ALA A 73 -8.85 -9.04 4.95
N PHE A 74 -10.13 -9.00 4.58
CA PHE A 74 -11.11 -8.04 5.11
C PHE A 74 -12.36 -8.75 5.63
N HIS A 75 -13.03 -8.17 6.62
CA HIS A 75 -14.29 -8.73 7.14
C HIS A 75 -15.45 -8.52 6.16
N ASN A 76 -15.40 -7.43 5.38
CA ASN A 76 -16.36 -7.16 4.31
C ASN A 76 -15.74 -6.30 3.20
N LEU A 77 -16.42 -6.25 2.05
CA LEU A 77 -15.93 -5.54 0.86
C LEU A 77 -16.02 -4.00 0.96
N ASP A 78 -16.72 -3.43 1.94
CA ASP A 78 -16.71 -1.97 2.09
C ASP A 78 -15.38 -1.47 2.65
N GLU A 79 -14.60 -2.32 3.32
CA GLU A 79 -13.27 -1.99 3.83
C GLU A 79 -12.28 -1.61 2.70
N VAL A 80 -12.46 -2.12 1.48
CA VAL A 80 -11.57 -1.75 0.36
C VAL A 80 -11.75 -0.31 -0.10
N LYS A 81 -12.82 0.38 0.34
CA LYS A 81 -13.04 1.81 0.09
C LYS A 81 -12.37 2.70 1.15
N ASP A 82 -11.80 2.12 2.20
CA ASP A 82 -11.05 2.86 3.21
C ASP A 82 -9.73 3.38 2.60
N PRO A 83 -9.39 4.67 2.73
CA PRO A 83 -8.12 5.22 2.25
C PRO A 83 -6.86 4.62 2.89
N ARG A 84 -6.99 3.80 3.95
CA ARG A 84 -5.89 3.01 4.53
C ARG A 84 -5.62 1.72 3.76
N VAL A 85 -6.58 1.26 2.96
CA VAL A 85 -6.50 0.07 2.11
C VAL A 85 -6.27 0.48 0.66
N SER A 86 -7.18 1.28 0.10
CA SER A 86 -7.03 1.85 -1.24
C SER A 86 -6.45 3.25 -1.14
N VAL A 87 -5.14 3.31 -0.92
CA VAL A 87 -4.39 4.53 -0.62
C VAL A 87 -4.57 5.63 -1.67
N LEU A 88 -4.85 5.28 -2.93
CA LEU A 88 -5.16 6.26 -3.98
C LEU A 88 -6.44 7.08 -3.74
N LEU A 89 -7.30 6.68 -2.81
CA LEU A 89 -8.49 7.44 -2.42
C LEU A 89 -8.17 8.62 -1.47
N ASN A 90 -6.94 8.74 -0.99
CA ASN A 90 -6.53 9.90 -0.20
C ASN A 90 -6.62 11.18 -1.03
N ARG A 91 -7.32 12.19 -0.48
CA ARG A 91 -7.55 13.48 -1.17
C ARG A 91 -6.29 14.33 -1.33
N THR A 92 -5.25 14.04 -0.56
CA THR A 92 -4.01 14.81 -0.54
C THR A 92 -2.80 13.90 -0.38
N PHE A 93 -1.75 14.26 -1.09
CA PHE A 93 -0.40 13.70 -0.99
C PHE A 93 0.57 14.76 -0.43
N LYS A 94 0.08 15.86 0.16
CA LYS A 94 0.93 17.01 0.49
C LYS A 94 1.81 16.87 1.74
N ASP A 95 1.64 15.84 2.55
CA ASP A 95 2.36 15.71 3.82
C ASP A 95 3.28 14.47 3.89
N PHE A 96 3.50 13.77 2.77
CA PHE A 96 4.33 12.55 2.73
C PHE A 96 5.77 12.75 3.23
N MET A 97 6.27 13.98 3.19
CA MET A 97 7.67 14.32 3.44
C MET A 97 7.72 15.68 4.14
N SER A 98 7.15 15.81 5.34
CA SER A 98 7.14 17.10 6.06
C SER A 98 8.57 17.58 6.36
N GLU A 99 8.95 18.69 5.72
CA GLU A 99 9.61 19.91 6.22
C GLU A 99 10.68 19.87 7.34
N ASN A 100 11.29 18.73 7.65
CA ASN A 100 12.50 18.71 8.47
C ASN A 100 13.72 18.71 7.55
N LYS A 101 13.93 19.84 6.85
CA LYS A 101 15.28 20.21 6.42
C LYS A 101 15.99 20.84 7.62
N PRO A 102 17.23 20.44 7.94
CA PRO A 102 18.04 21.15 8.92
C PRO A 102 18.27 22.61 8.49
#